data_AF-A0AA47MK74-F1
#
_entry.id   AF-A0AA47MK74-F1
#
_cell.length_a   1.000
_cell.length_b   1.000
_cell.length_c   1.000
_cell.angle_alpha   90.00
_cell.angle_beta   90.00
_cell.angle_gamma   90.00
#
_symmetry.space_group_name_H-M   'P 1'
#
loop_
_entity.id
_entity.type
_entity.pdbx_description
1 polymer ?
#
loop_
_entity_poly.entity_id
_entity_poly.type
_entity_poly.pdbx_seq_one_letter_code
_entity_poly.pdbx_strand_id
1 'polypeptide(L)' 'MDIYTSRCLSRAKTITKDSSHPGFDLFDLLPSGRRYRCIRTKTNSFKNSFFPKAITTLNSRMD' A
#
# COMPACT_ATOMS: atom_id res chain seq x y z
N MET A 1 -16.37 -0.19 2.74
CA MET A 1 -15.15 -0.46 1.93
C MET A 1 -15.58 -1.30 0.74
N ASP A 2 -15.29 -0.85 -0.47
CA ASP A 2 -15.62 -1.60 -1.69
C ASP A 2 -14.80 -2.90 -1.84
N ILE A 3 -15.28 -3.85 -2.64
CA ILE A 3 -14.63 -5.13 -2.94
C ILE A 3 -13.19 -4.94 -3.40
N TYR A 4 -12.94 -3.98 -4.28
CA TYR A 4 -11.59 -3.69 -4.78
C TYR A 4 -10.65 -3.29 -3.63
N THR A 5 -11.13 -2.47 -2.71
CA THR A 5 -10.32 -1.99 -1.59
C THR A 5 -10.04 -3.12 -0.58
N SER A 6 -11.03 -3.98 -0.34
CA SER A 6 -10.87 -5.18 0.50
C SER A 6 -9.77 -6.10 -0.06
N ARG A 7 -9.83 -6.40 -1.37
CA ARG A 7 -8.80 -7.21 -2.06
C ARG A 7 -7.42 -6.56 -2.02
N CYS A 8 -7.32 -5.25 -2.25
CA CYS A 8 -6.06 -4.52 -2.17
C CYS A 8 -5.40 -4.69 -0.79
N LEU A 9 -6.18 -4.59 0.28
CA LEU A 9 -5.67 -4.72 1.65
C LEU A 9 -5.22 -6.13 1.96
N SER A 10 -6.01 -7.14 1.59
CA SER A 10 -5.61 -8.53 1.80
C SER A 10 -4.31 -8.84 1.09
N ARG A 11 -4.14 -8.39 -0.16
CA ARG A 11 -2.91 -8.62 -0.92
C ARG A 11 -1.72 -7.82 -0.39
N ALA A 12 -1.92 -6.57 0.02
CA ALA A 12 -0.87 -5.78 0.66
C ALA A 12 -0.41 -6.40 2.00
N LYS A 13 -1.34 -6.97 2.79
CA LYS A 13 -1.03 -7.72 4.01
C LYS A 13 -0.23 -8.99 3.74
N THR A 14 -0.45 -9.66 2.61
CA THR A 14 0.37 -10.81 2.20
C THR A 14 1.77 -10.35 1.81
N ILE A 15 1.89 -9.31 0.97
CA ILE A 15 3.18 -8.79 0.51
C ILE A 15 4.03 -8.30 1.70
N THR A 16 3.44 -7.53 2.61
CA THR A 16 4.15 -7.02 3.82
C THR A 16 4.65 -8.12 4.76
N LYS A 17 4.14 -9.36 4.64
CA LYS A 17 4.63 -10.52 5.41
C LYS A 17 5.65 -11.35 4.66
N ASP A 18 5.78 -11.15 3.35
CA ASP A 18 6.63 -11.92 2.45
C ASP A 18 7.79 -11.06 1.96
N SER A 19 8.93 -11.16 2.64
CA SER A 19 10.15 -10.44 2.30
C SER A 19 10.79 -10.90 0.98
N SER A 20 10.36 -12.03 0.41
CA SER A 20 10.83 -12.49 -0.90
C SER A 20 10.07 -11.83 -2.06
N HIS A 21 8.96 -11.17 -1.77
CA HIS A 21 8.12 -10.56 -2.80
C HIS A 21 8.81 -9.32 -3.40
N PRO A 22 8.84 -9.16 -4.74
CA PRO A 22 9.55 -8.05 -5.40
C PRO A 22 8.96 -6.66 -5.09
N GLY A 23 7.72 -6.62 -4.60
CA GLY A 23 7.06 -5.40 -4.13
C GLY A 23 7.14 -5.17 -2.62
N PHE A 24 7.89 -5.95 -1.86
CA PHE A 24 8.01 -5.82 -0.40
C PHE A 24 8.48 -4.41 0.00
N ASP A 25 9.58 -3.94 -0.61
CA ASP A 25 10.19 -2.62 -0.34
C ASP A 25 9.25 -1.43 -0.62
N LEU A 26 8.22 -1.63 -1.44
CA LEU A 26 7.19 -0.59 -1.67
C LEU A 26 6.27 -0.41 -0.46
N PHE A 27 6.22 -1.38 0.43
CA PHE A 27 5.47 -1.35 1.69
C PHE A 27 6.40 -1.16 2.90
N ASP A 28 7.43 -0.33 2.75
CA ASP A 28 8.28 0.07 3.86
C ASP A 28 7.61 1.12 4.74
N LEU A 29 7.63 0.85 6.05
CA LEU A 29 7.27 1.83 7.06
C LEU A 29 8.34 2.92 7.16
N LEU A 30 7.90 4.15 7.39
CA LEU A 30 8.80 5.23 7.78
C LEU A 30 9.41 4.94 9.16
N PRO A 31 10.57 5.54 9.52
CA PRO A 31 11.22 5.31 10.81
C PRO A 31 10.33 5.57 12.04
N SER A 32 9.27 6.37 11.88
CA SER A 32 8.27 6.59 12.93
C SER A 32 7.39 5.37 13.22
N GLY A 33 7.35 4.37 12.33
CA GLY A 33 6.49 3.18 12.42
C GLY A 33 5.00 3.45 12.17
N ARG A 34 4.62 4.70 11.90
CA ARG A 34 3.20 5.12 11.86
C ARG A 34 2.58 5.09 10.47
N ARG A 35 3.40 5.16 9.41
CA ARG A 35 2.91 5.23 8.01
C ARG A 35 3.92 4.59 7.06
N TYR A 36 3.40 4.01 5.99
CA TYR A 36 4.13 3.52 4.83
C TYR A 36 4.59 4.67 3.91
N ARG A 37 5.68 4.46 3.18
CA ARG A 37 6.19 5.42 2.20
C ARG A 37 5.24 5.55 0.99
N CYS A 38 4.62 6.72 0.84
CA CYS A 38 3.74 6.99 -0.29
C CYS A 38 4.50 7.09 -1.64
N ILE A 39 3.95 6.49 -2.68
CA ILE A 39 4.40 6.67 -4.07
C ILE A 39 3.76 7.94 -4.63
N ARG A 40 4.59 8.90 -5.06
CA ARG A 40 4.08 10.12 -5.71
C ARG A 40 3.61 9.79 -7.12
N THR A 41 2.34 10.05 -7.39
CA THR A 41 1.70 9.73 -8.68
C THR A 41 1.00 10.97 -9.26
N LYS A 42 1.19 11.23 -10.56
CA LYS A 42 0.61 12.41 -11.22
C LYS A 42 -0.72 12.10 -11.93
N THR A 43 -0.88 10.88 -12.44
CA THR A 43 -2.04 10.49 -13.25
C THR A 43 -3.05 9.69 -12.43
N ASN A 44 -4.35 9.87 -12.72
CA ASN A 44 -5.43 9.10 -12.07
C ASN A 44 -5.33 7.60 -12.37
N SER A 45 -4.89 7.23 -13.57
CA SER A 45 -4.64 5.83 -13.93
C SER A 45 -3.66 5.17 -12.95
N PHE A 46 -2.51 5.81 -12.70
CA PHE A 46 -1.54 5.24 -11.77
C PHE A 46 -2.02 5.31 -10.32
N LYS A 47 -2.69 6.39 -9.88
CA LYS A 47 -3.30 6.47 -8.54
C LYS A 47 -4.27 5.31 -8.24
N ASN A 48 -4.99 4.86 -9.26
CA ASN A 48 -5.96 3.78 -9.15
C ASN A 48 -5.37 2.39 -9.43
N SER A 49 -4.05 2.30 -9.64
CA SER A 49 -3.35 1.03 -9.68
C SER A 49 -3.11 0.48 -8.26
N PHE A 50 -2.80 -0.81 -8.18
CA PHE A 50 -2.71 -1.55 -6.92
C PHE A 50 -1.82 -0.88 -5.85
N PHE A 51 -0.54 -0.64 -6.13
CA PHE A 51 0.43 -0.18 -5.12
C PHE A 51 0.08 1.17 -4.48
N PRO A 52 -0.06 2.28 -5.23
CA PRO A 52 -0.37 3.57 -4.64
C PRO A 52 -1.72 3.57 -3.94
N LYS A 53 -2.72 2.83 -4.45
CA LYS A 53 -4.00 2.68 -3.78
C LYS A 53 -3.85 1.93 -2.45
N ALA A 54 -3.18 0.79 -2.45
CA ALA A 54 -2.98 -0.04 -1.27
C ALA A 54 -2.24 0.74 -0.16
N ILE A 55 -1.13 1.41 -0.50
CA ILE A 55 -0.34 2.21 0.43
C ILE A 55 -1.16 3.36 1.03
N THR A 56 -1.88 4.12 0.20
CA THR A 56 -2.74 5.22 0.68
C THR A 56 -3.83 4.70 1.63
N THR A 57 -4.40 3.55 1.30
CA THR A 57 -5.50 2.95 2.06
C THR A 57 -5.04 2.28 3.36
N LEU A 58 -3.77 1.84 3.43
CA LEU A 58 -3.12 1.42 4.66
C LEU A 58 -2.79 2.62 5.55
N ASN A 59 -2.22 3.69 4.97
CA ASN A 59 -1.88 4.91 5.68
C ASN A 59 -3.10 5.61 6.30
N SER A 60 -4.27 5.56 5.64
CA SER A 60 -5.51 6.12 6.19
C SER A 60 -6.11 5.29 7.34
N ARG A 61 -5.54 4.13 7.66
CA ARG A 61 -5.97 3.27 8.78
C ARG A 61 -5.02 3.30 9.97
N MET A 62 -3.85 3.95 9.82
CA MET A 62 -2.82 4.02 10.85
C MET A 62 -2.75 5.39 11.54
N ASP A 63 -3.59 6.33 11.12
CA ASP A 63 -3.90 7.56 11.87
C ASP A 63 -4.96 7.31 12.94
#